data_AF-A0A7Y5BDX6-F1
#
_entry.id   AF-A0A7Y5BDX6-F1
#
_cell.length_a   1.000
_cell.length_b   1.000
_cell.length_c   1.000
_cell.angle_alpha   90.00
_cell.angle_beta   90.00
_cell.angle_gamma   90.00
#
_symmetry.space_group_name_H-M   'P 1'
#
loop_
_entity.id
_entity.type
_entity.pdbx_description
1 polymer ?
#
loop_
_entity_poly.entity_id
_entity_poly.type
_entity_poly.pdbx_seq_one_letter_code
_entity_poly.pdbx_strand_id
1 'polypeptide(L)'
;MRVFRFLSALGAMTLLLASAISQEKSEPDPDRMQAILVGVLNRVNHQNDQWFEIGDYPRCIQSLRVLHEIYPTDYDVASSLGWLLESTDQDAEALAVYVRFRLENPADPEAPFPEANYYFMKRAYALVPPLLEPVIHMALKPHPNTFRRLAHAYERLGLLADSKRVWEQLIKLTPEDEAAKANLQRVLRKIKGELDPPKR
;
A
#
# COMPACT_ATOMS: atom_id res chain seq x y z
N MET A 1 68.80 28.67 -61.66
CA MET A 1 68.73 27.19 -61.65
C MET A 1 67.78 26.75 -60.53
N ARG A 2 66.67 26.07 -60.89
CA ARG A 2 65.72 25.25 -60.08
C ARG A 2 65.03 25.92 -58.85
N VAL A 3 63.74 26.31 -58.92
CA VAL A 3 62.47 25.54 -58.88
C VAL A 3 62.24 24.80 -57.55
N PHE A 4 61.23 25.19 -56.74
CA PHE A 4 60.02 24.41 -56.38
C PHE A 4 59.21 25.07 -55.24
N ARG A 5 57.88 25.16 -55.42
CA ARG A 5 56.84 25.45 -54.40
C ARG A 5 56.70 24.26 -53.43
N PHE A 6 56.24 24.47 -52.20
CA PHE A 6 55.15 23.67 -51.58
C PHE A 6 54.60 24.32 -50.29
N LEU A 7 53.27 24.34 -50.18
CA LEU A 7 52.44 24.63 -49.00
C LEU A 7 52.58 23.54 -47.91
N SER A 8 51.91 23.77 -46.78
CA SER A 8 51.39 22.80 -45.77
C SER A 8 52.37 22.48 -44.61
N ALA A 9 51.98 22.37 -43.34
CA ALA A 9 50.68 22.45 -42.68
C ALA A 9 50.92 22.79 -41.19
N LEU A 10 50.31 23.88 -40.72
CA LEU A 10 50.06 24.13 -39.30
C LEU A 10 48.81 23.29 -38.96
N GLY A 11 48.98 22.05 -38.51
CA GLY A 11 47.81 21.17 -38.36
C GLY A 11 48.15 19.74 -37.96
N ALA A 12 48.83 19.55 -36.83
CA ALA A 12 49.04 18.20 -36.29
C ALA A 12 49.17 18.16 -34.75
N MET A 13 48.61 19.16 -34.04
CA MET A 13 48.72 19.19 -32.57
C MET A 13 47.46 19.77 -31.90
N THR A 14 46.28 19.41 -32.41
CA THR A 14 44.98 19.73 -31.77
C THR A 14 43.94 18.62 -31.93
N LEU A 15 44.33 17.40 -32.34
CA LEU A 15 43.38 16.30 -32.60
C LEU A 15 43.51 15.08 -31.69
N LEU A 16 44.38 15.11 -30.67
CA LEU A 16 44.47 14.04 -29.66
C LEU A 16 43.80 14.38 -28.31
N LEU A 17 43.20 15.57 -28.18
CA LEU A 17 42.44 15.96 -26.97
C LEU A 17 40.93 16.12 -27.21
N ALA A 18 40.46 16.01 -28.45
CA ALA A 18 39.05 16.20 -28.78
C ALA A 18 38.19 14.92 -28.65
N SER A 19 38.81 13.74 -28.53
CA SER A 19 38.09 12.46 -28.37
C SER A 19 37.76 12.11 -26.90
N ALA A 20 38.18 12.93 -25.93
CA ALA A 20 37.92 12.69 -24.50
C ALA A 20 36.75 13.51 -23.92
N ILE A 21 36.14 14.42 -24.70
CA ILE A 21 35.11 15.35 -24.19
C ILE A 21 33.70 15.01 -24.69
N SER A 22 33.57 14.08 -25.64
CA SER A 22 32.25 13.55 -26.05
C SER A 22 32.07 12.10 -25.59
N GLN A 23 32.26 11.82 -24.29
CA GLN A 23 31.41 10.81 -23.68
C GLN A 23 30.05 11.48 -23.51
N GLU A 24 29.23 11.37 -24.55
CA GLU A 24 27.78 11.50 -24.45
C GLU A 24 27.39 10.71 -23.21
N LYS A 25 26.90 11.38 -22.16
CA LYS A 25 26.44 10.69 -20.95
C LYS A 25 25.30 9.78 -21.38
N SER A 26 25.63 8.53 -21.69
CA SER A 26 24.64 7.52 -22.03
C SER A 26 23.69 7.44 -20.85
N GLU A 27 22.38 7.55 -21.12
CA GLU A 27 21.39 7.35 -20.08
C GLU A 27 21.65 6.01 -19.39
N PRO A 28 21.49 5.93 -18.05
CA PRO A 28 21.75 4.69 -17.35
C PRO A 28 20.82 3.60 -17.89
N ASP A 29 21.38 2.41 -18.09
CA ASP A 29 20.63 1.23 -18.53
C ASP A 29 19.41 0.98 -17.59
N PRO A 30 18.17 1.05 -18.10
CA PRO A 30 16.96 0.89 -17.29
C PRO A 30 16.91 -0.44 -16.53
N ASP A 31 17.40 -1.53 -17.13
CA ASP A 31 17.39 -2.86 -16.49
C ASP A 31 18.38 -2.88 -15.32
N ARG A 32 19.54 -2.24 -15.50
CA ARG A 32 20.52 -2.08 -14.42
C ARG A 32 19.97 -1.20 -13.29
N MET A 33 19.29 -0.10 -13.61
CA MET A 33 18.67 0.77 -12.61
C MET A 33 17.62 -0.01 -11.81
N GLN A 34 16.77 -0.76 -12.48
CA GLN A 34 15.76 -1.59 -11.84
C GLN A 34 16.38 -2.66 -10.94
N ALA A 35 17.44 -3.34 -11.40
CA ALA A 35 18.14 -4.34 -10.60
C ALA A 35 18.78 -3.73 -9.33
N ILE A 36 19.36 -2.53 -9.43
CA ILE A 36 19.89 -1.80 -8.28
C ILE A 36 18.76 -1.46 -7.31
N LEU A 37 17.63 -0.93 -7.81
CA LEU A 37 16.51 -0.55 -6.97
C LEU A 37 15.94 -1.75 -6.21
N VAL A 38 15.69 -2.86 -6.90
CA VAL A 38 15.23 -4.12 -6.28
C VAL A 38 16.24 -4.61 -5.23
N GLY A 39 17.53 -4.57 -5.53
CA GLY A 39 18.58 -4.96 -4.57
C GLY A 39 18.61 -4.07 -3.32
N VAL A 40 18.40 -2.76 -3.47
CA VAL A 40 18.29 -1.82 -2.34
C VAL A 40 17.05 -2.12 -1.51
N LEU A 41 15.88 -2.26 -2.13
CA LEU A 41 14.62 -2.54 -1.43
C LEU A 41 14.68 -3.86 -0.66
N ASN A 42 15.20 -4.92 -1.28
CA ASN A 42 15.37 -6.20 -0.61
C ASN A 42 16.26 -6.09 0.64
N ARG A 43 17.32 -5.30 0.57
CA ARG A 43 18.20 -5.06 1.74
C ARG A 43 17.48 -4.27 2.82
N VAL A 44 16.73 -3.22 2.45
CA VAL A 44 15.95 -2.43 3.42
C VAL A 44 14.91 -3.29 4.11
N ASN A 45 14.18 -4.14 3.37
CA ASN A 45 13.20 -5.06 3.93
C ASN A 45 13.85 -6.06 4.89
N HIS A 46 14.96 -6.70 4.48
CA HIS A 46 15.70 -7.60 5.36
C HIS A 46 16.19 -6.90 6.64
N GLN A 47 16.64 -5.65 6.54
CA GLN A 47 17.07 -4.87 7.69
C GLN A 47 15.90 -4.52 8.62
N ASN A 48 14.74 -4.18 8.07
CA ASN A 48 13.52 -3.94 8.82
C ASN A 48 13.06 -5.19 9.56
N ASP A 49 13.13 -6.37 8.94
CA ASP A 49 12.81 -7.65 9.57
C ASP A 49 13.71 -7.90 10.78
N GLN A 50 15.03 -7.72 10.62
CA GLN A 50 15.98 -7.88 11.72
C GLN A 50 15.72 -6.92 12.87
N TRP A 51 15.43 -5.64 12.58
CA TRP A 51 15.08 -4.67 13.62
C TRP A 51 13.77 -5.02 14.32
N PHE A 52 12.78 -5.50 13.56
CA PHE A 52 11.50 -5.93 14.11
C PHE A 52 11.66 -7.13 15.07
N GLU A 53 12.45 -8.13 14.67
CA GLU A 53 12.74 -9.33 15.48
C GLU A 53 13.37 -8.99 16.84
N ILE A 54 14.25 -7.98 16.90
CA ILE A 54 14.89 -7.54 18.14
C ILE A 54 14.11 -6.46 18.89
N GLY A 55 12.94 -6.06 18.38
CA GLY A 55 12.08 -5.03 18.98
C GLY A 55 12.57 -3.59 18.81
N ASP A 56 13.48 -3.32 17.86
CA ASP A 56 13.95 -1.98 17.52
C ASP A 56 12.94 -1.25 16.59
N TYR A 57 11.71 -1.13 17.09
CA TYR A 57 10.60 -0.50 16.37
C TYR A 57 10.88 0.94 15.93
N PRO A 58 11.61 1.79 16.70
CA PRO A 58 11.96 3.13 16.22
C PRO A 58 12.71 3.11 14.89
N ARG A 59 13.66 2.17 14.68
CA ARG A 59 14.38 2.09 13.40
C ARG A 59 13.50 1.58 12.26
N CYS A 60 12.66 0.58 12.53
CA CYS A 60 11.65 0.14 11.55
C CYS A 60 10.77 1.30 11.10
N ILE A 61 10.24 2.10 12.04
CA ILE A 61 9.38 3.25 11.75
C ILE A 61 10.12 4.29 10.90
N GLN A 62 11.36 4.65 11.24
CA GLN A 62 12.11 5.63 10.44
C GLN A 62 12.38 5.15 9.01
N SER A 63 12.73 3.88 8.86
CA SER A 63 12.92 3.25 7.54
C SER A 63 11.62 3.23 6.73
N LEU A 64 10.51 2.83 7.37
CA LEU A 64 9.18 2.79 6.75
C LEU A 64 8.66 4.18 6.38
N ARG A 65 8.95 5.23 7.17
CA ARG A 65 8.64 6.62 6.78
C ARG A 65 9.34 7.02 5.48
N VAL A 66 10.64 6.71 5.36
CA VAL A 66 11.39 6.98 4.12
C VAL A 66 10.80 6.19 2.96
N LEU A 67 10.49 4.91 3.14
CA LEU A 67 9.85 4.10 2.11
C LEU A 67 8.48 4.66 1.71
N HIS A 68 7.68 5.14 2.66
CA HIS A 68 6.35 5.69 2.37
C HIS A 68 6.42 7.00 1.59
N GLU A 69 7.47 7.83 1.79
CA GLU A 69 7.68 9.01 0.95
C GLU A 69 8.13 8.66 -0.48
N ILE A 70 8.87 7.56 -0.66
CA ILE A 70 9.32 7.12 -1.99
C ILE A 70 8.20 6.36 -2.72
N TYR A 71 7.42 5.58 -1.99
CA TYR A 71 6.32 4.74 -2.47
C TYR A 71 5.01 5.06 -1.75
N PRO A 72 4.46 6.26 -1.96
CA PRO A 72 3.22 6.70 -1.31
C PRO A 72 2.02 5.79 -1.61
N THR A 73 2.05 5.15 -2.78
CA THR A 73 0.99 4.27 -3.29
C THR A 73 1.19 2.79 -2.99
N ASP A 74 2.21 2.43 -2.21
CA ASP A 74 2.47 1.05 -1.85
C ASP A 74 1.67 0.65 -0.60
N TYR A 75 0.77 -0.32 -0.77
CA TYR A 75 -0.11 -0.81 0.29
C TYR A 75 0.67 -1.42 1.45
N ASP A 76 1.69 -2.23 1.18
CA ASP A 76 2.43 -2.95 2.21
C ASP A 76 3.26 -1.98 3.05
N VAL A 77 3.86 -0.98 2.42
CA VAL A 77 4.59 0.10 3.13
C VAL A 77 3.64 0.91 4.00
N ALA A 78 2.52 1.40 3.46
CA ALA A 78 1.57 2.23 4.20
C ALA A 78 0.93 1.45 5.36
N SER A 79 0.51 0.20 5.12
CA SER A 79 -0.10 -0.65 6.14
C SER A 79 0.89 -1.08 7.22
N SER A 80 2.14 -1.40 6.87
CA SER A 80 3.18 -1.74 7.84
C SER A 80 3.58 -0.54 8.71
N LEU A 81 3.74 0.64 8.10
CA LEU A 81 4.04 1.88 8.83
C LEU A 81 2.92 2.22 9.80
N GLY A 82 1.68 2.29 9.32
CA GLY A 82 0.54 2.61 10.16
C GLY A 82 0.35 1.60 11.28
N TRP A 83 0.46 0.29 11.00
CA TRP A 83 0.25 -0.75 12.01
C TRP A 83 1.32 -0.70 13.10
N LEU A 84 2.57 -0.44 12.74
CA LEU A 84 3.65 -0.32 13.71
C LEU A 84 3.54 0.96 14.54
N LEU A 85 3.08 2.06 13.95
CA LEU A 85 2.74 3.29 14.67
C LEU A 85 1.59 3.04 15.67
N GLU A 86 0.51 2.35 15.26
CA GLU A 86 -0.58 1.96 16.18
C GLU A 86 -0.06 1.10 17.34
N SER A 87 0.78 0.12 17.03
CA SER A 87 1.33 -0.82 18.01
C SER A 87 2.31 -0.18 18.99
N THR A 88 2.75 1.05 18.70
CA THR A 88 3.66 1.85 19.54
C THR A 88 3.00 3.14 20.05
N ASP A 89 1.66 3.14 20.13
CA ASP A 89 0.83 4.24 20.67
C ASP A 89 0.93 5.59 19.94
N GLN A 90 1.36 5.58 18.67
CA GLN A 90 1.44 6.76 17.80
C GLN A 90 0.19 6.88 16.90
N ASP A 91 -1.00 6.78 17.50
CA ASP A 91 -2.30 6.68 16.83
C ASP A 91 -2.60 7.80 15.82
N ALA A 92 -2.26 9.05 16.16
CA ALA A 92 -2.55 10.20 15.31
C ALA A 92 -1.77 10.14 13.99
N GLU A 93 -0.51 9.70 14.04
CA GLU A 93 0.32 9.54 12.86
C GLU A 93 -0.10 8.32 12.05
N ALA A 94 -0.42 7.20 12.72
CA ALA A 94 -0.92 6.01 12.04
C ALA A 94 -2.17 6.33 11.19
N LEU A 95 -3.14 7.04 11.77
CA LEU A 95 -4.33 7.46 11.04
C LEU A 95 -3.98 8.38 9.86
N ALA A 96 -3.04 9.31 10.03
CA ALA A 96 -2.61 10.19 8.94
C ALA A 96 -2.01 9.41 7.76
N VAL A 97 -1.21 8.36 8.03
CA VAL A 97 -0.66 7.46 7.00
C VAL A 97 -1.78 6.77 6.22
N TYR A 98 -2.76 6.17 6.92
CA TYR A 98 -3.87 5.49 6.26
C TYR A 98 -4.76 6.42 5.43
N VAL A 99 -5.05 7.62 5.94
CA VAL A 99 -5.83 8.63 5.23
C VAL A 99 -5.08 9.08 3.98
N ARG A 100 -3.78 9.38 4.09
CA ARG A 100 -2.94 9.77 2.94
C ARG A 100 -2.94 8.68 1.88
N PHE A 101 -2.68 7.43 2.27
CA PHE A 101 -2.68 6.28 1.37
C PHE A 101 -4.02 6.15 0.62
N ARG A 102 -5.16 6.22 1.31
CA ARG A 102 -6.47 6.19 0.65
C ARG A 102 -6.66 7.33 -0.37
N LEU A 103 -6.23 8.54 -0.02
CA LEU A 103 -6.40 9.73 -0.88
C LEU A 103 -5.49 9.69 -2.11
N GLU A 104 -4.31 9.09 -2.00
CA GLU A 104 -3.35 8.94 -3.11
C GLU A 104 -3.70 7.76 -4.02
N ASN A 105 -4.59 6.85 -3.60
CA ASN A 105 -4.99 5.65 -4.34
C ASN A 105 -6.52 5.57 -4.58
N PRO A 106 -7.15 6.58 -5.20
CA PRO A 106 -8.62 6.65 -5.31
C PRO A 106 -9.24 5.57 -6.22
N ALA A 107 -8.44 4.94 -7.08
CA ALA A 107 -8.88 3.88 -7.99
C ALA A 107 -8.68 2.46 -7.43
N ASP A 108 -7.95 2.33 -6.32
CA ASP A 108 -7.71 1.03 -5.69
C ASP A 108 -8.84 0.73 -4.68
N PRO A 109 -9.64 -0.33 -4.90
CA PRO A 109 -10.70 -0.70 -3.97
C PRO A 109 -10.20 -1.16 -2.60
N GLU A 110 -8.91 -1.53 -2.46
CA GLU A 110 -8.30 -1.89 -1.17
C GLU A 110 -7.82 -0.68 -0.37
N ALA A 111 -7.62 0.47 -1.01
CA ALA A 111 -6.99 1.63 -0.37
C ALA A 111 -7.69 2.12 0.91
N PRO A 112 -9.04 2.07 1.04
CA PRO A 112 -9.70 2.45 2.28
C PRO A 112 -9.58 1.44 3.43
N PHE A 113 -9.13 0.20 3.18
CA PHE A 113 -9.15 -0.87 4.17
C PHE A 113 -8.31 -0.57 5.43
N PRO A 114 -7.07 -0.07 5.34
CA PRO A 114 -6.27 0.23 6.54
C PRO A 114 -6.93 1.26 7.47
N GLU A 115 -7.48 2.35 6.91
CA GLU A 115 -8.22 3.38 7.67
C GLU A 115 -9.50 2.81 8.30
N ALA A 116 -10.27 2.04 7.52
CA ALA A 116 -11.48 1.41 8.03
C ALA A 116 -11.18 0.38 9.14
N ASN A 117 -10.08 -0.35 9.00
CA ASN A 117 -9.60 -1.30 9.99
C ASN A 117 -9.23 -0.58 11.30
N TYR A 118 -8.49 0.52 11.22
CA TYR A 118 -8.18 1.39 12.35
C TYR A 118 -9.45 1.80 13.10
N TYR A 119 -10.44 2.39 12.41
CA TYR A 119 -11.69 2.81 13.06
C TYR A 119 -12.46 1.65 13.68
N PHE A 120 -12.49 0.49 13.03
CA PHE A 120 -13.13 -0.69 13.59
C PHE A 120 -12.46 -1.14 14.90
N MET A 121 -11.13 -1.15 14.93
CA MET A 121 -10.36 -1.55 16.12
C MET A 121 -10.54 -0.56 17.27
N LYS A 122 -10.61 0.75 16.97
CA LYS A 122 -10.96 1.82 17.93
C LYS A 122 -12.45 1.86 18.29
N ARG A 123 -13.25 0.90 17.81
CA ARG A 123 -14.70 0.78 18.02
C ARG A 123 -15.53 1.93 17.45
N ALA A 124 -14.95 2.75 16.58
CA ALA A 124 -15.62 3.82 15.85
C ALA A 124 -16.37 3.25 14.63
N TYR A 125 -17.27 2.27 14.86
CA TYR A 125 -17.92 1.49 13.80
C TYR A 125 -18.67 2.35 12.78
N ALA A 126 -19.20 3.50 13.18
CA ALA A 126 -19.94 4.41 12.31
C ALA A 126 -19.07 5.01 11.18
N LEU A 127 -17.75 5.04 11.33
CA LEU A 127 -16.82 5.57 10.33
C LEU A 127 -16.44 4.51 9.26
N VAL A 128 -16.76 3.25 9.48
CA VAL A 128 -16.37 2.15 8.57
C VAL A 128 -17.24 2.09 7.30
N PRO A 129 -18.59 2.12 7.35
CA PRO A 129 -19.40 2.01 6.14
C PRO A 129 -19.14 3.09 5.08
N PRO A 130 -18.96 4.38 5.43
CA PRO A 130 -18.65 5.41 4.44
C PRO A 130 -17.36 5.14 3.65
N LEU A 131 -16.40 4.41 4.23
CA LEU A 131 -15.14 4.05 3.58
C LEU A 131 -15.27 2.79 2.71
N LEU A 132 -15.94 1.74 3.21
CA LEU A 132 -15.91 0.42 2.57
C LEU A 132 -17.12 0.11 1.68
N GLU A 133 -18.29 0.70 1.92
CA GLU A 133 -19.48 0.45 1.11
C GLU A 133 -19.29 0.86 -0.36
N PRO A 134 -18.65 2.00 -0.71
CA PRO A 134 -18.46 2.36 -2.11
C PRO A 134 -17.58 1.37 -2.88
N VAL A 135 -16.51 0.86 -2.25
CA VAL A 135 -15.51 0.02 -2.93
C VAL A 135 -16.00 -1.39 -3.23
N ILE A 136 -16.91 -1.95 -2.43
CA ILE A 136 -17.50 -3.28 -2.74
C ILE A 136 -18.35 -3.27 -4.03
N HIS A 137 -18.76 -2.08 -4.48
CA HIS A 137 -19.53 -1.89 -5.71
C HIS A 137 -18.67 -1.58 -6.95
N MET A 138 -17.37 -1.34 -6.79
CA MET A 138 -16.45 -1.10 -7.91
C MET A 138 -16.35 -2.30 -8.86
N ALA A 139 -15.87 -2.04 -10.08
CA ALA A 139 -15.68 -3.09 -11.10
C ALA A 139 -14.59 -4.09 -10.66
N LEU A 140 -13.44 -3.57 -10.23
CA LEU A 140 -12.45 -4.37 -9.51
C LEU A 140 -12.95 -4.55 -8.07
N LYS A 141 -13.06 -5.81 -7.64
CA LYS A 141 -13.55 -6.12 -6.30
C LYS A 141 -12.41 -6.08 -5.27
N PRO A 142 -12.66 -5.51 -4.08
CA PRO A 142 -11.71 -5.57 -2.99
C PRO A 142 -11.53 -7.01 -2.50
N HIS A 143 -10.46 -7.25 -1.76
CA HIS A 143 -10.18 -8.48 -1.06
C HIS A 143 -11.36 -8.85 -0.12
N PRO A 144 -11.67 -10.16 0.06
CA PRO A 144 -12.73 -10.63 0.94
C PRO A 144 -12.78 -10.00 2.34
N ASN A 145 -11.62 -9.64 2.93
CA ASN A 145 -11.56 -9.00 4.24
C ASN A 145 -12.29 -7.66 4.30
N THR A 146 -12.34 -6.90 3.20
CA THR A 146 -13.10 -5.65 3.10
C THR A 146 -14.59 -5.89 3.32
N PHE A 147 -15.15 -6.93 2.71
CA PHE A 147 -16.55 -7.35 2.94
C PHE A 147 -16.77 -7.80 4.38
N ARG A 148 -15.85 -8.60 4.95
CA ARG A 148 -15.97 -9.07 6.35
C ARG A 148 -15.98 -7.89 7.32
N ARG A 149 -15.06 -6.94 7.15
CA ARG A 149 -14.93 -5.75 8.00
C ARG A 149 -16.19 -4.88 7.95
N LEU A 150 -16.71 -4.64 6.74
CA LEU A 150 -17.94 -3.89 6.51
C LEU A 150 -19.17 -4.58 7.12
N ALA A 151 -19.34 -5.88 6.87
CA ALA A 151 -20.46 -6.64 7.40
C ALA A 151 -20.45 -6.68 8.93
N HIS A 152 -19.27 -6.84 9.55
CA HIS A 152 -19.13 -6.74 10.99
C HIS A 152 -19.41 -5.33 11.51
N ALA A 153 -19.00 -4.27 10.82
CA ALA A 153 -19.31 -2.91 11.25
C ALA A 153 -20.82 -2.64 11.26
N TYR A 154 -21.53 -3.02 10.18
CA TYR A 154 -23.00 -2.95 10.14
C TYR A 154 -23.65 -3.73 11.27
N GLU A 155 -23.15 -4.95 11.53
CA GLU A 155 -23.66 -5.74 12.62
C GLU A 155 -23.50 -5.02 13.96
N ARG A 156 -22.31 -4.48 14.25
CA ARG A 156 -22.01 -3.75 15.50
C ARG A 156 -22.85 -2.49 15.67
N LEU A 157 -23.29 -1.88 14.58
CA LEU A 157 -24.23 -0.75 14.56
C LEU A 157 -25.70 -1.19 14.74
N GLY A 158 -25.99 -2.49 14.76
CA GLY A 158 -27.35 -3.03 14.79
C GLY A 158 -28.05 -2.98 13.43
N LEU A 159 -27.33 -2.64 12.36
CA LEU A 159 -27.83 -2.60 10.98
C LEU A 159 -27.79 -4.01 10.38
N LEU A 160 -28.57 -4.92 10.96
CA LEU A 160 -28.49 -6.36 10.66
C LEU A 160 -28.87 -6.70 9.21
N ALA A 161 -29.78 -5.94 8.60
CA ALA A 161 -30.16 -6.13 7.20
C ALA A 161 -28.99 -5.84 6.25
N ASP A 162 -28.22 -4.79 6.51
CA ASP A 162 -27.02 -4.46 5.72
C ASP A 162 -25.90 -5.47 5.95
N SER A 163 -25.69 -5.88 7.20
CA SER A 163 -24.73 -6.95 7.51
C SER A 163 -25.05 -8.23 6.73
N LYS A 164 -26.31 -8.66 6.73
CA LYS A 164 -26.80 -9.81 5.95
C LYS A 164 -26.49 -9.63 4.46
N ARG A 165 -26.83 -8.48 3.87
CA ARG A 165 -26.60 -8.18 2.45
C ARG A 165 -25.12 -8.31 2.08
N VAL A 166 -24.21 -7.76 2.89
CA VAL A 166 -22.77 -7.79 2.61
C VAL A 166 -22.22 -9.21 2.73
N TRP A 167 -22.66 -10.00 3.72
CA TRP A 167 -22.29 -11.42 3.80
C TRP A 167 -22.79 -12.22 2.59
N GLU A 168 -24.02 -11.99 2.14
CA GLU A 168 -24.57 -12.64 0.94
C GLU A 168 -23.78 -12.26 -0.31
N GLN A 169 -23.30 -11.02 -0.43
CA GLN A 169 -22.42 -10.61 -1.52
C GLN A 169 -21.06 -11.32 -1.46
N LEU A 170 -20.44 -11.41 -0.28
CA LEU A 170 -19.18 -12.13 -0.12
C LEU A 170 -19.33 -13.61 -0.49
N ILE A 171 -20.37 -14.29 -0.02
CA ILE A 171 -20.61 -15.71 -0.33
C ILE A 171 -20.83 -15.94 -1.83
N LYS A 172 -21.40 -14.97 -2.56
CA LYS A 172 -21.49 -15.07 -4.03
C LYS A 172 -20.11 -15.00 -4.70
N LEU A 173 -19.17 -14.25 -4.13
CA LEU A 173 -17.80 -14.12 -4.64
C LEU A 173 -16.90 -15.31 -4.23
N THR A 174 -17.09 -15.81 -3.01
CA THR A 174 -16.32 -16.93 -2.43
C THR A 174 -17.28 -17.98 -1.84
N PRO A 175 -17.92 -18.82 -2.68
CA PRO A 175 -18.93 -19.78 -2.23
C PRO A 175 -18.43 -20.84 -1.24
N GLU A 176 -17.13 -21.07 -1.18
CA GLU A 176 -16.44 -22.00 -0.28
C GLU A 176 -16.05 -21.38 1.08
N ASP A 177 -16.30 -20.09 1.30
CA ASP A 177 -15.98 -19.41 2.56
C ASP A 177 -16.95 -19.81 3.68
N GLU A 178 -16.60 -20.87 4.40
CA GLU A 178 -17.35 -21.37 5.55
C GLU A 178 -17.42 -20.35 6.71
N ALA A 179 -16.41 -19.49 6.87
CA ALA A 179 -16.42 -18.46 7.88
C ALA A 179 -17.46 -17.36 7.54
N ALA A 180 -17.60 -16.99 6.28
CA ALA A 180 -18.66 -16.08 5.83
C ALA A 180 -20.06 -16.69 6.02
N LYS A 181 -20.25 -17.98 5.69
CA LYS A 181 -21.52 -18.69 5.91
C LYS A 181 -21.89 -18.74 7.39
N ALA A 182 -20.93 -19.07 8.26
CA ALA A 182 -21.15 -19.10 9.71
C ALA A 182 -21.53 -17.70 10.25
N ASN A 183 -20.89 -16.64 9.76
CA ASN A 183 -21.22 -15.28 10.13
C ASN A 183 -22.60 -14.85 9.64
N LEU A 184 -22.98 -15.19 8.40
CA LEU A 184 -24.33 -14.95 7.90
C LEU A 184 -25.37 -15.64 8.78
N GLN A 185 -25.16 -16.91 9.14
CA GLN A 185 -26.07 -17.63 10.04
C GLN A 185 -26.20 -16.93 11.40
N ARG A 186 -25.08 -16.47 11.98
CA ARG A 186 -25.11 -15.70 13.22
C ARG A 186 -25.95 -14.41 13.10
N VAL A 187 -25.83 -13.67 11.99
CA VAL A 187 -26.64 -12.47 11.72
C VAL A 187 -28.12 -12.84 11.55
N LEU A 188 -28.44 -13.91 10.83
CA LEU A 188 -29.83 -14.38 10.65
C LEU A 188 -30.49 -14.74 11.99
N ARG A 189 -29.77 -15.39 12.89
CA ARG A 189 -30.25 -15.70 14.25
C ARG A 189 -30.57 -14.44 15.06
N LYS A 190 -29.73 -13.40 14.95
CA LYS A 190 -30.01 -12.09 15.56
C LYS A 190 -31.26 -11.42 14.97
N ILE A 191 -31.44 -11.48 13.65
CA ILE A 191 -32.65 -10.95 12.99
C ILE A 191 -33.91 -11.66 13.49
N LYS A 192 -33.84 -12.98 13.72
CA LYS A 192 -34.95 -13.76 14.28
C LYS A 192 -35.19 -13.56 15.78
N GLY A 193 -34.33 -12.81 16.48
CA GLY A 193 -34.40 -12.63 17.93
C GLY A 193 -33.90 -13.84 18.75
N GLU A 194 -33.20 -14.78 18.12
CA GLU A 194 -32.62 -15.97 18.80
C GLU A 194 -31.28 -15.66 19.49
N LEU A 195 -30.70 -14.49 19.19
CA LEU A 195 -29.47 -13.97 19.79
C LEU A 195 -29.67 -12.48 20.06
N ASP A 196 -29.11 -12.00 21.16
CA ASP A 196 -29.16 -10.58 21.48
C ASP A 196 -28.49 -9.74 20.37
N PRO A 197 -29.09 -8.59 20.01
CA PRO A 197 -28.39 -7.63 19.18
C PRO A 197 -27.14 -7.12 19.94
N PRO A 198 -26.13 -6.62 19.22
CA PRO A 198 -24.94 -6.10 19.88
C PRO A 198 -25.31 -5.01 20.88
N LYS A 199 -24.69 -5.08 22.07
CA LYS A 199 -24.78 -4.03 23.08
C LYS A 199 -24.14 -2.76 22.50
N ARG A 200 -24.89 -1.66 22.54
CA ARG A 200 -24.44 -0.32 22.09
C ARG A 200 -23.38 0.24 23.03
#